data_AF-A0A520B8P4-F1
#
_entry.id   AF-A0A520B8P4-F1
#
_cell.length_a   1.000
_cell.length_b   1.000
_cell.length_c   1.000
_cell.angle_alpha   90.00
_cell.angle_beta   90.00
_cell.angle_gamma   90.00
#
_symmetry.space_group_name_H-M   'P 1'
#
loop_
_entity.id
_entity.type
_entity.pdbx_description
1 polymer ?
#
loop_
_entity_poly.entity_id
_entity_poly.type
_entity_poly.pdbx_seq_one_letter_code
_entity_poly.pdbx_strand_id
1 'polypeptide(L)'
;MARPPLDNSLKFNLPDGTVVSAEEMLRKLREAKAAQRTEQLATPGDLPEADLQTLLDALLLLGGTASINTVIQWLALTGRERANGEAFDHYATRDGLQALVAQGRAQGLYGKGTRVTLADHVDRLQTLLADRGHERYWRQRLWLLGSGRGDWQDPIGWVNFRSDEDMRSVLRLMIFSGLPAAEYRELLATRLTELSPPLLAMQTLLDPWCPRLLGQIDAELRDSLLGQLMGGLPAGHAVRAELRAWLQAGTQTLSIPLRGRLAEADLLALQLDSAEAHLRGLAGPGVTLLSATRAFVAGRWAEASAGFEAAIKAMHASSRSRRGALSLDIARLYLLSLLAQDDPKAWAQARKYAIAESGSRSPTAYEAWGLWAHGIG
;
A
#
# COMPACT_ATOMS: atom_id res chain seq x y z
N MET A 1 -23.26 33.10 -24.22
CA MET A 1 -24.16 34.11 -23.62
C MET A 1 -23.31 35.27 -23.11
N ALA A 2 -23.40 36.44 -23.75
CA ALA A 2 -22.67 37.63 -23.33
C ALA A 2 -23.24 38.14 -21.99
N ARG A 3 -22.37 38.42 -21.01
CA ARG A 3 -22.81 39.03 -19.75
C ARG A 3 -23.36 40.44 -20.03
N PRO A 4 -24.46 40.84 -19.36
CA PRO A 4 -24.95 42.21 -19.49
C PRO A 4 -23.86 43.20 -19.02
N PRO A 5 -23.76 44.38 -19.65
CA PRO A 5 -22.82 45.41 -19.23
C PRO A 5 -23.14 45.81 -17.78
N LEU A 6 -22.10 46.00 -16.98
CA LEU A 6 -22.23 46.44 -15.60
C LEU A 6 -22.83 47.85 -15.58
N ASP A 7 -23.70 48.11 -14.60
CA ASP A 7 -24.31 49.42 -14.39
C ASP A 7 -23.23 50.43 -13.94
N ASN A 8 -22.93 51.39 -14.83
CA ASN A 8 -21.91 52.43 -14.61
C ASN A 8 -22.30 53.48 -13.57
N SER A 9 -23.46 53.35 -12.92
CA SER A 9 -23.87 54.24 -11.82
C SER A 9 -23.21 53.94 -10.47
N LEU A 10 -22.61 52.74 -10.30
CA LEU A 10 -21.93 52.35 -9.07
C LEU A 10 -20.55 53.03 -8.95
N LYS A 11 -20.41 53.85 -7.90
CA LYS A 11 -19.19 54.59 -7.54
C LYS A 11 -18.57 54.03 -6.26
N PHE A 12 -17.26 53.85 -6.25
CA PHE A 12 -16.49 53.33 -5.11
C PHE A 12 -15.47 54.34 -4.63
N ASN A 13 -15.44 54.59 -3.32
CA ASN A 13 -14.44 55.44 -2.69
C ASN A 13 -13.19 54.61 -2.36
N LEU A 14 -12.03 55.07 -2.82
CA LEU A 14 -10.74 54.49 -2.51
C LEU A 14 -10.13 55.14 -1.24
N PRO A 15 -9.19 54.47 -0.56
CA PRO A 15 -8.55 54.99 0.67
C PRO A 15 -7.79 56.31 0.49
N ASP A 16 -7.41 56.65 -0.74
CA ASP A 16 -6.77 57.90 -1.13
C ASP A 16 -7.78 59.06 -1.35
N GLY A 17 -9.07 58.81 -1.08
CA GLY A 17 -10.16 59.77 -1.26
C GLY A 17 -10.67 59.88 -2.69
N THR A 18 -10.15 59.09 -3.64
CA THR A 18 -10.62 59.12 -5.03
C THR A 18 -11.88 58.28 -5.22
N VAL A 19 -12.80 58.74 -6.08
CA VAL A 19 -14.04 58.03 -6.41
C VAL A 19 -13.91 57.44 -7.80
N VAL A 20 -14.03 56.12 -7.92
CA VAL A 20 -13.88 55.39 -9.19
C VAL A 20 -15.17 54.68 -9.59
N SER A 21 -15.39 54.49 -10.90
CA SER A 21 -16.50 53.68 -11.39
C SER A 21 -16.26 52.17 -11.18
N ALA A 22 -17.32 51.35 -11.31
CA ALA A 22 -17.21 49.90 -11.25
C ALA A 22 -16.22 49.32 -12.28
N GLU A 23 -16.18 49.87 -13.50
CA GLU A 23 -15.24 49.46 -14.55
C GLU A 23 -13.80 49.86 -14.20
N GLU A 24 -13.59 51.05 -13.65
CA GLU A 24 -12.26 51.50 -13.21
C GLU A 24 -11.75 50.71 -12.01
N MET A 25 -12.63 50.34 -11.07
CA MET A 25 -12.26 49.48 -9.96
C MET A 25 -11.90 48.07 -10.44
N LEU A 26 -12.65 47.50 -11.39
CA LEU A 26 -12.30 46.21 -11.99
C LEU A 26 -10.99 46.29 -12.80
N ARG A 27 -10.73 47.39 -13.49
CA ARG A 27 -9.47 47.63 -14.18
C ARG A 27 -8.32 47.73 -13.18
N LYS A 28 -8.44 48.55 -12.13
CA LYS A 28 -7.44 48.65 -11.05
C LYS A 28 -7.22 47.32 -10.33
N LEU A 29 -8.26 46.52 -10.11
CA LEU A 29 -8.13 45.16 -9.55
C LEU A 29 -7.42 44.21 -10.51
N ARG A 30 -7.68 44.29 -11.82
CA ARG A 30 -6.96 43.49 -12.83
C ARG A 30 -5.51 43.94 -12.96
N GLU A 31 -5.24 45.23 -12.93
CA GLU A 31 -3.89 45.82 -12.96
C GLU A 31 -3.12 45.47 -11.69
N ALA A 32 -3.74 45.58 -10.51
CA ALA A 32 -3.14 45.15 -9.25
C ALA A 32 -2.89 43.65 -9.24
N LYS A 33 -3.83 42.83 -9.72
CA LYS A 33 -3.65 41.37 -9.82
C LYS A 33 -2.63 40.98 -10.89
N ALA A 34 -2.49 41.76 -11.96
CA ALA A 34 -1.46 41.60 -12.98
C ALA A 34 -0.09 42.03 -12.44
N ALA A 35 0.01 43.15 -11.73
CA ALA A 35 1.22 43.59 -11.04
C ALA A 35 1.64 42.60 -9.95
N GLN A 36 0.70 42.05 -9.18
CA GLN A 36 0.94 40.95 -8.24
C GLN A 36 1.38 39.67 -8.96
N ARG A 37 0.89 39.42 -10.19
CA ARG A 37 1.36 38.32 -11.05
C ARG A 37 2.77 38.57 -11.59
N THR A 38 3.10 39.82 -11.91
CA THR A 38 4.41 40.24 -12.40
C THR A 38 5.44 40.28 -11.27
N GLU A 39 5.04 40.64 -10.05
CA GLU A 39 5.84 40.49 -8.82
C GLU A 39 5.97 39.01 -8.41
N GLN A 40 4.96 38.17 -8.66
CA GLN A 40 5.06 36.70 -8.56
C GLN A 40 5.90 36.06 -9.69
N LEU A 41 6.18 36.80 -10.76
CA LEU A 41 7.09 36.43 -11.85
C LEU A 41 8.49 37.06 -11.69
N ALA A 42 8.72 37.83 -10.62
CA ALA A 42 10.07 38.15 -10.19
C ALA A 42 10.74 36.83 -9.82
N THR A 43 11.91 36.58 -10.40
CA THR A 43 12.72 35.37 -10.21
C THR A 43 12.71 34.99 -8.72
N PRO A 44 12.22 33.80 -8.34
CA PRO A 44 12.24 33.39 -6.94
C PRO A 44 13.68 33.54 -6.46
N GLY A 45 13.89 34.21 -5.32
CA GLY A 45 15.21 34.20 -4.70
C GLY A 45 15.59 32.74 -4.52
N ASP A 46 16.58 32.27 -5.27
CA ASP A 46 16.89 30.84 -5.38
C ASP A 46 17.21 30.32 -3.98
N LEU A 47 16.23 29.64 -3.37
CA LEU A 47 16.46 28.88 -2.17
C LEU A 47 17.58 27.88 -2.47
N PRO A 48 18.56 27.72 -1.57
CA PRO A 48 19.61 26.73 -1.75
C PRO A 48 19.02 25.36 -2.08
N GLU A 49 19.70 24.57 -2.91
CA GLU A 49 19.22 23.22 -3.28
C GLU A 49 18.98 22.33 -2.03
N ALA A 50 19.73 22.55 -0.95
CA ALA A 50 19.50 21.87 0.33
C ALA A 50 18.12 22.20 0.95
N ASP A 51 17.66 23.44 0.83
CA ASP A 51 16.33 23.86 1.30
C ASP A 51 15.25 23.25 0.41
N LEU A 52 15.45 23.25 -0.91
CA LEU A 52 14.52 22.61 -1.87
C LEU A 52 14.40 21.10 -1.62
N GLN A 53 15.52 20.43 -1.36
CA GLN A 53 15.53 19.01 -1.01
C GLN A 53 14.80 18.75 0.32
N THR A 54 14.95 19.62 1.31
CA THR A 54 14.23 19.52 2.59
C THR A 54 12.72 19.65 2.41
N LEU A 55 12.28 20.57 1.55
CA LEU A 55 10.86 20.72 1.18
C LEU A 55 10.33 19.50 0.41
N LEU A 56 11.12 18.96 -0.52
CA LEU A 56 10.79 17.73 -1.24
C LEU A 56 10.64 16.54 -0.26
N ASP A 57 11.58 16.38 0.67
CA ASP A 57 11.55 15.31 1.67
C ASP A 57 10.30 15.40 2.56
N ALA A 58 9.92 16.61 2.96
CA ALA A 58 8.68 16.85 3.70
C ALA A 58 7.45 16.39 2.89
N LEU A 59 7.36 16.73 1.60
CA LEU A 59 6.26 16.27 0.74
C LEU A 59 6.21 14.75 0.64
N LEU A 60 7.36 14.09 0.49
CA LEU A 60 7.45 12.63 0.40
C LEU A 60 6.94 11.95 1.69
N LEU A 61 7.35 12.45 2.86
CA LEU A 61 6.93 11.92 4.16
C LEU A 61 5.46 12.22 4.50
N LEU A 62 4.92 13.32 3.98
CA LEU A 62 3.50 13.68 4.11
C LEU A 62 2.58 12.88 3.16
N GLY A 63 3.12 11.99 2.33
CA GLY A 63 2.34 11.13 1.43
C GLY A 63 2.23 11.63 -0.01
N GLY A 64 2.98 12.66 -0.38
CA GLY A 64 3.06 13.19 -1.74
C GLY A 64 2.32 14.50 -1.93
N THR A 65 1.17 14.71 -1.28
CA THR A 65 0.37 15.94 -1.42
C THR A 65 0.26 16.72 -0.10
N ALA A 66 0.63 18.00 -0.10
CA ALA A 66 0.47 18.85 1.07
C ALA A 66 0.27 20.33 0.76
N SER A 67 -0.42 21.03 1.67
CA SER A 67 -0.51 22.49 1.66
C SER A 67 0.75 23.14 2.25
N ILE A 68 1.00 24.42 1.93
CA ILE A 68 2.10 25.21 2.49
C ILE A 68 2.09 25.13 4.04
N ASN A 69 0.92 25.34 4.65
CA ASN A 69 0.77 25.30 6.11
C ASN A 69 1.11 23.91 6.69
N THR A 70 0.69 22.84 6.00
CA THR A 70 1.00 21.46 6.43
C THR A 70 2.50 21.20 6.37
N VAL A 71 3.19 21.68 5.33
CA VAL A 71 4.65 21.54 5.18
C VAL A 71 5.37 22.32 6.29
N ILE A 72 4.99 23.57 6.56
CA ILE A 72 5.60 24.37 7.65
C ILE A 72 5.43 23.68 9.00
N GLN A 73 4.23 23.21 9.32
CA GLN A 73 3.96 22.51 10.58
C GLN A 73 4.76 21.21 10.68
N TRP A 74 4.88 20.46 9.58
CA TRP A 74 5.70 19.25 9.53
C TRP A 74 7.18 19.55 9.80
N LEU A 75 7.74 20.56 9.14
CA LEU A 75 9.14 20.94 9.30
C LEU A 75 9.41 21.39 10.75
N ALA A 76 8.52 22.18 11.34
CA ALA A 76 8.61 22.59 12.74
C ALA A 76 8.54 21.38 13.70
N LEU A 77 7.59 20.45 13.49
CA LEU A 77 7.45 19.24 14.33
C LEU A 77 8.66 18.31 14.24
N THR A 78 9.30 18.26 13.06
CA THR A 78 10.45 17.39 12.80
C THR A 78 11.80 18.09 13.03
N GLY A 79 11.78 19.35 13.50
CA GLY A 79 12.99 20.13 13.78
C GLY A 79 13.85 20.38 12.53
N ARG A 80 13.23 20.44 11.34
CA ARG A 80 13.92 20.68 10.07
C ARG A 80 14.05 22.18 9.84
N GLU A 81 15.29 22.64 9.78
CA GLU A 81 15.67 24.03 9.52
C GLU A 81 16.22 24.18 8.11
N ARG A 82 16.29 25.43 7.65
CA ARG A 82 16.97 25.81 6.41
C ARG A 82 18.48 25.64 6.56
N ALA A 83 19.20 25.64 5.45
CA ALA A 83 20.65 25.53 5.39
C ALA A 83 21.38 26.65 6.14
N ASN A 84 20.73 27.80 6.35
CA ASN A 84 21.25 28.91 7.14
C ASN A 84 20.92 28.81 8.65
N GLY A 85 20.25 27.75 9.10
CA GLY A 85 19.83 27.53 10.49
C GLY A 85 18.52 28.24 10.87
N GLU A 86 17.85 28.90 9.95
CA GLU A 86 16.55 29.53 10.21
C GLU A 86 15.40 28.53 10.02
N ALA A 87 14.30 28.74 10.75
CA ALA A 87 13.08 28.00 10.49
C ALA A 87 12.49 28.35 9.13
N PHE A 88 11.81 27.38 8.50
CA PHE A 88 11.03 27.64 7.30
C PHE A 88 9.79 28.48 7.64
N ASP A 89 9.73 29.70 7.09
CA ASP A 89 8.55 30.55 7.19
C ASP A 89 7.58 30.34 6.01
N HIS A 90 6.49 31.10 5.99
CA HIS A 90 5.49 31.00 4.94
C HIS A 90 6.02 31.39 3.56
N TYR A 91 6.88 32.41 3.46
CA TYR A 91 7.39 32.91 2.18
C TYR A 91 8.43 31.95 1.60
N ALA A 92 9.41 31.54 2.40
CA ALA A 92 10.41 30.55 2.01
C ALA A 92 9.76 29.23 1.59
N THR A 93 8.77 28.75 2.34
CA THR A 93 8.06 27.52 1.97
C THR A 93 7.30 27.68 0.66
N ARG A 94 6.55 28.79 0.48
CA ARG A 94 5.80 29.05 -0.76
C ARG A 94 6.74 29.13 -1.96
N ASP A 95 7.80 29.92 -1.86
CA ASP A 95 8.72 30.19 -2.96
C ASP A 95 9.51 28.92 -3.32
N GLY A 96 9.91 28.13 -2.32
CA GLY A 96 10.57 26.84 -2.54
C GLY A 96 9.66 25.79 -3.18
N LEU A 97 8.40 25.70 -2.75
CA LEU A 97 7.42 24.82 -3.40
C LEU A 97 7.14 25.25 -4.84
N GLN A 98 7.08 26.55 -5.13
CA GLN A 98 6.96 27.05 -6.50
C GLN A 98 8.21 26.74 -7.34
N ALA A 99 9.41 26.84 -6.76
CA ALA A 99 10.65 26.44 -7.42
C ALA A 99 10.66 24.93 -7.75
N LEU A 100 10.22 24.06 -6.85
CA LEU A 100 10.08 22.61 -7.13
C LEU A 100 9.12 22.35 -8.31
N VAL A 101 8.02 23.10 -8.40
CA VAL A 101 7.08 23.01 -9.52
C VAL A 101 7.72 23.52 -10.82
N ALA A 102 8.42 24.65 -10.78
CA ALA A 102 9.11 25.22 -11.93
C ALA A 102 10.23 24.28 -12.47
N GLN A 103 10.88 23.54 -11.56
CA GLN A 103 11.89 22.53 -11.89
C GLN A 103 11.29 21.18 -12.35
N GLY A 104 9.96 21.04 -12.36
CA GLY A 104 9.28 19.79 -12.73
C GLY A 104 9.41 18.66 -11.71
N ARG A 105 9.89 18.95 -10.50
CA ARG A 105 10.03 17.99 -9.37
C ARG A 105 8.72 17.84 -8.58
N ALA A 106 7.76 18.73 -8.81
CA ALA A 106 6.45 18.73 -8.17
C ALA A 106 5.38 19.31 -9.12
N GLN A 107 4.12 19.18 -8.72
CA GLN A 107 2.96 19.69 -9.44
C GLN A 107 2.10 20.56 -8.51
N GLY A 108 1.72 21.74 -8.98
CA GLY A 108 0.75 22.57 -8.28
C GLY A 108 -0.67 22.01 -8.44
N LEU A 109 -1.38 21.79 -7.34
CA LEU A 109 -2.78 21.38 -7.34
C LEU A 109 -3.67 22.49 -6.78
N TYR A 110 -4.58 22.99 -7.63
CA TYR A 110 -5.52 24.02 -7.25
C TYR A 110 -6.36 23.58 -6.03
N GLY A 111 -6.29 24.35 -4.94
CA GLY A 111 -7.01 24.08 -3.69
C GLY A 111 -6.45 22.94 -2.82
N LYS A 112 -5.43 22.19 -3.27
CA LYS A 112 -4.83 21.07 -2.51
C LYS A 112 -3.36 21.28 -2.15
N GLY A 113 -2.70 22.28 -2.73
CA GLY A 113 -1.31 22.63 -2.44
C GLY A 113 -0.35 22.09 -3.50
N THR A 114 0.74 21.48 -3.06
CA THR A 114 1.79 20.94 -3.93
C THR A 114 1.80 19.42 -3.84
N ARG A 115 1.95 18.75 -4.98
CA ARG A 115 1.99 17.30 -5.10
C ARG A 115 3.30 16.82 -5.70
N VAL A 116 3.80 15.72 -5.16
CA VAL A 116 4.91 14.92 -5.69
C VAL A 116 4.41 13.50 -5.89
N THR A 117 4.76 12.90 -7.02
CA THR A 117 4.50 11.48 -7.28
C THR A 117 5.54 10.65 -6.54
N LEU A 118 5.12 9.87 -5.54
CA LEU A 118 6.05 9.09 -4.73
C LEU A 118 6.89 8.10 -5.55
N ALA A 119 6.32 7.52 -6.60
CA ALA A 119 7.01 6.58 -7.50
C ALA A 119 8.22 7.20 -8.21
N ASP A 120 8.15 8.49 -8.55
CA ASP A 120 9.24 9.22 -9.23
C ASP A 120 10.43 9.47 -8.27
N HIS A 121 10.22 9.29 -6.96
CA HIS A 121 11.21 9.56 -5.91
C HIS A 121 11.41 8.38 -4.96
N VAL A 122 11.19 7.14 -5.45
CA VAL A 122 11.22 5.93 -4.60
C VAL A 122 12.55 5.75 -3.86
N ASP A 123 13.69 6.07 -4.49
CA ASP A 123 15.01 5.94 -3.85
C ASP A 123 15.19 6.94 -2.70
N ARG A 124 14.72 8.18 -2.89
CA ARG A 124 14.76 9.19 -1.84
C ARG A 124 13.81 8.84 -0.70
N LEU A 125 12.58 8.42 -1.02
CA LEU A 125 11.60 7.98 -0.02
C LEU A 125 12.15 6.82 0.83
N GLN A 126 12.77 5.81 0.20
CA GLN A 126 13.42 4.71 0.92
C GLN A 126 14.55 5.23 1.81
N THR A 127 15.35 6.19 1.35
CA THR A 127 16.41 6.79 2.18
C THR A 127 15.83 7.49 3.42
N LEU A 128 14.75 8.25 3.26
CA LEU A 128 14.09 8.96 4.36
C LEU A 128 13.45 8.01 5.38
N LEU A 129 12.83 6.94 4.90
CA LEU A 129 12.20 5.93 5.76
C LEU A 129 13.21 4.98 6.40
N ALA A 130 14.47 4.97 5.97
CA ALA A 130 15.53 4.19 6.61
C ALA A 130 16.35 5.02 7.62
N ASP A 131 16.19 6.35 7.63
CA ASP A 131 16.96 7.26 8.47
C ASP A 131 16.59 7.14 9.95
N ARG A 132 17.55 7.35 10.86
CA ARG A 132 17.28 7.32 12.30
C ARG A 132 16.43 8.54 12.69
N GLY A 133 15.41 8.36 13.54
CA GLY A 133 14.52 9.44 13.96
C GLY A 133 13.13 9.46 13.30
N HIS A 134 12.90 8.60 12.30
CA HIS A 134 11.59 8.43 11.67
C HIS A 134 10.59 7.61 12.50
N GLU A 135 11.01 7.00 13.61
CA GLU A 135 10.23 5.99 14.35
C GLU A 135 8.91 6.56 14.89
N ARG A 136 8.85 7.88 15.08
CA ARG A 136 7.68 8.61 15.60
C ARG A 136 6.98 9.49 14.58
N TYR A 137 7.42 9.51 13.32
CA TYR A 137 6.82 10.33 12.26
C TYR A 137 5.35 10.01 12.03
N TRP A 138 4.93 8.76 12.23
CA TRP A 138 3.52 8.38 12.13
C TRP A 138 2.64 9.07 13.19
N ARG A 139 3.15 9.31 14.42
CA ARG A 139 2.41 10.04 15.46
C ARG A 139 2.29 11.52 15.12
N GLN A 140 3.38 12.13 14.65
CA GLN A 140 3.39 13.52 14.21
C GLN A 140 2.44 13.73 13.03
N ARG A 141 2.39 12.77 12.09
CA ARG A 141 1.45 12.78 10.97
C ARG A 141 0.00 12.67 11.45
N LEU A 142 -0.30 11.76 12.38
CA LEU A 142 -1.64 11.65 12.98
C LEU A 142 -2.06 12.94 13.68
N TRP A 143 -1.14 13.57 14.43
CA TRP A 143 -1.40 14.85 15.11
C TRP A 143 -1.77 15.97 14.11
N LEU A 144 -1.06 16.06 12.99
CA LEU A 144 -1.38 17.02 11.91
C LEU A 144 -2.76 16.77 11.29
N LEU A 145 -3.14 15.51 11.11
CA LEU A 145 -4.47 15.14 10.60
C LEU A 145 -5.57 15.42 11.65
N GLY A 146 -5.25 15.24 12.93
CA GLY A 146 -6.14 15.41 14.10
C GLY A 146 -6.33 16.84 14.60
N SER A 147 -6.10 17.85 13.75
CA SER A 147 -6.21 19.30 14.05
C SER A 147 -5.09 19.92 14.90
N GLY A 148 -4.09 19.16 15.32
CA GLY A 148 -2.92 19.68 16.03
C GLY A 148 -3.19 20.24 17.42
N ARG A 149 -4.14 19.66 18.17
CA ARG A 149 -4.42 20.04 19.57
C ARG A 149 -3.76 19.07 20.54
N GLY A 150 -3.11 19.58 21.58
CA GLY A 150 -2.38 18.78 22.57
C GLY A 150 -0.94 18.46 22.13
N ASP A 151 -0.23 17.66 22.93
CA ASP A 151 1.11 17.18 22.55
C ASP A 151 0.95 16.00 21.59
N TRP A 152 1.77 15.94 20.54
CA TRP A 152 1.80 14.79 19.62
C TRP A 152 2.29 13.50 20.29
N GLN A 153 2.91 13.61 21.47
CA GLN A 153 3.32 12.49 22.30
C GLN A 153 2.18 11.89 23.12
N ASP A 154 1.07 12.62 23.29
CA ASP A 154 -0.09 12.17 24.04
C ASP A 154 -0.74 10.94 23.37
N PRO A 155 -1.51 10.14 24.13
CA PRO A 155 -2.29 9.05 23.55
C PRO A 155 -3.17 9.53 22.39
N ILE A 156 -3.25 8.71 21.35
CA ILE A 156 -3.96 9.05 20.11
C ILE A 156 -5.44 9.33 20.44
N GLY A 157 -5.84 10.58 20.20
CA GLY A 157 -7.22 11.03 20.28
C GLY A 157 -8.02 10.71 19.02
N TRP A 158 -9.08 11.48 18.77
CA TRP A 158 -9.90 11.32 17.58
C TRP A 158 -9.20 11.87 16.33
N VAL A 159 -9.03 11.04 15.29
CA VAL A 159 -8.46 11.43 14.00
C VAL A 159 -9.48 11.18 12.90
N ASN A 160 -9.64 12.14 11.98
CA ASN A 160 -10.52 11.98 10.83
C ASN A 160 -9.70 12.04 9.54
N PHE A 161 -9.59 10.89 8.86
CA PHE A 161 -8.91 10.78 7.58
C PHE A 161 -9.78 11.36 6.47
N ARG A 162 -9.23 12.28 5.67
CA ARG A 162 -9.99 12.94 4.60
C ARG A 162 -9.93 12.17 3.28
N SER A 163 -9.01 11.22 3.18
CA SER A 163 -8.75 10.44 1.97
C SER A 163 -7.97 9.16 2.27
N ASP A 164 -8.01 8.21 1.33
CA ASP A 164 -7.14 7.02 1.35
C ASP A 164 -5.65 7.40 1.26
N GLU A 165 -5.31 8.54 0.67
CA GLU A 165 -3.93 9.04 0.61
C GLU A 165 -3.41 9.38 2.01
N ASP A 166 -4.24 10.03 2.85
CA ASP A 166 -3.90 10.29 4.25
C ASP A 166 -3.69 8.97 5.01
N MET A 167 -4.61 8.02 4.84
CA MET A 167 -4.53 6.71 5.48
C MET A 167 -3.25 5.97 5.08
N ARG A 168 -2.95 5.88 3.78
CA ARG A 168 -1.72 5.24 3.27
C ARG A 168 -0.45 5.97 3.73
N SER A 169 -0.47 7.31 3.85
CA SER A 169 0.67 8.07 4.36
C SER A 169 1.02 7.69 5.80
N VAL A 170 0.01 7.62 6.68
CA VAL A 170 0.20 7.20 8.07
C VAL A 170 0.61 5.74 8.14
N LEU A 171 -0.09 4.86 7.40
CA LEU A 171 0.18 3.44 7.43
C LEU A 171 1.60 3.11 6.95
N ARG A 172 2.11 3.84 5.95
CA ARG A 172 3.50 3.71 5.48
C ARG A 172 4.49 4.04 6.59
N LEU A 173 4.28 5.18 7.26
CA LEU A 173 5.13 5.58 8.38
C LEU A 173 5.06 4.59 9.54
N MET A 174 3.88 3.99 9.81
CA MET A 174 3.72 2.96 10.85
C MET A 174 4.40 1.63 10.49
N ILE A 175 4.26 1.16 9.25
CA ILE A 175 4.85 -0.10 8.80
C ILE A 175 6.37 -0.03 8.84
N PHE A 176 6.93 1.10 8.40
CA PHE A 176 8.37 1.25 8.25
C PHE A 176 9.06 1.81 9.49
N SER A 177 8.36 2.27 10.53
CA SER A 177 8.97 2.83 11.76
C SER A 177 9.69 1.83 12.65
N GLY A 178 9.62 0.53 12.36
CA GLY A 178 10.09 -0.53 13.26
C GLY A 178 9.13 -0.81 14.42
N LEU A 179 7.87 -0.38 14.33
CA LEU A 179 6.83 -0.66 15.32
C LEU A 179 6.64 -2.18 15.52
N PRO A 180 6.63 -2.69 16.76
CA PRO A 180 6.39 -4.11 17.01
C PRO A 180 5.02 -4.57 16.48
N ALA A 181 4.93 -5.80 15.97
CA ALA A 181 3.68 -6.32 15.40
C ALA A 181 2.50 -6.30 16.38
N ALA A 182 2.76 -6.56 17.67
CA ALA A 182 1.74 -6.53 18.71
C ALA A 182 1.13 -5.12 18.88
N GLU A 183 1.99 -4.11 19.00
CA GLU A 183 1.56 -2.70 19.13
C GLU A 183 0.85 -2.22 17.85
N TYR A 184 1.39 -2.56 16.68
CA TYR A 184 0.76 -2.26 15.39
C TYR A 184 -0.69 -2.80 15.35
N ARG A 185 -0.88 -4.07 15.69
CA ARG A 185 -2.21 -4.71 15.70
C ARG A 185 -3.14 -4.11 16.75
N GLU A 186 -2.63 -3.81 17.95
CA GLU A 186 -3.43 -3.19 19.01
C GLU A 186 -3.94 -1.81 18.57
N LEU A 187 -3.07 -0.98 18.00
CA LEU A 187 -3.45 0.34 17.48
C LEU A 187 -4.53 0.23 16.41
N LEU A 188 -4.37 -0.68 15.44
CA LEU A 188 -5.36 -0.90 14.38
C LEU A 188 -6.67 -1.50 14.91
N ALA A 189 -6.64 -2.29 15.98
CA ALA A 189 -7.83 -2.90 16.56
C ALA A 189 -8.63 -1.93 17.45
N THR A 190 -8.00 -0.88 17.98
CA THR A 190 -8.60 -0.05 19.04
C THR A 190 -8.69 1.43 18.70
N ARG A 191 -7.61 2.05 18.21
CA ARG A 191 -7.50 3.52 18.05
C ARG A 191 -7.56 3.97 16.60
N LEU A 192 -7.16 3.12 15.66
CA LEU A 192 -6.98 3.42 14.24
C LEU A 192 -7.69 2.36 13.39
N THR A 193 -8.93 2.03 13.75
CA THR A 193 -9.73 0.98 13.08
C THR A 193 -9.93 1.20 11.60
N GLU A 194 -9.94 2.45 11.17
CA GLU A 194 -10.05 2.89 9.77
C GLU A 194 -8.82 2.46 8.94
N LEU A 195 -7.68 2.24 9.59
CA LEU A 195 -6.45 1.76 8.94
C LEU A 195 -6.34 0.22 8.92
N SER A 196 -7.29 -0.49 9.52
CA SER A 196 -7.30 -1.97 9.60
C SER A 196 -7.61 -2.73 8.29
N PRO A 197 -8.27 -2.17 7.25
CA PRO A 197 -8.59 -2.92 6.05
C PRO A 197 -7.34 -3.53 5.38
N PRO A 198 -7.29 -4.87 5.13
CA PRO A 198 -6.10 -5.51 4.55
C PRO A 198 -5.67 -4.96 3.20
N LEU A 199 -6.64 -4.58 2.36
CA LEU A 199 -6.37 -4.01 1.04
C LEU A 199 -5.61 -2.68 1.13
N LEU A 200 -5.85 -1.88 2.17
CA LEU A 200 -5.16 -0.61 2.40
C LEU A 200 -3.67 -0.84 2.72
N ALA A 201 -3.36 -1.84 3.55
CA ALA A 201 -1.98 -2.24 3.84
C ALA A 201 -1.26 -2.74 2.58
N MET A 202 -1.94 -3.57 1.76
CA MET A 202 -1.40 -4.02 0.48
C MET A 202 -1.11 -2.84 -0.46
N GLN A 203 -2.06 -1.92 -0.64
CA GLN A 203 -1.86 -0.72 -1.47
C GLN A 203 -0.73 0.16 -0.96
N THR A 204 -0.59 0.29 0.37
CA THR A 204 0.49 1.06 0.99
C THR A 204 1.87 0.48 0.67
N LEU A 205 1.99 -0.85 0.63
CA LEU A 205 3.22 -1.53 0.27
C LEU A 205 3.52 -1.45 -1.24
N LEU A 206 2.49 -1.39 -2.09
CA LEU A 206 2.65 -1.44 -3.56
C LEU A 206 2.88 -0.07 -4.21
N ASP A 207 2.49 1.03 -3.57
CA ASP A 207 2.45 2.37 -4.20
C ASP A 207 3.16 3.45 -3.36
N PRO A 208 4.50 3.59 -3.44
CA PRO A 208 5.40 2.80 -4.28
C PRO A 208 5.96 1.57 -3.55
N TRP A 209 6.33 0.55 -4.33
CA TRP A 209 7.04 -0.62 -3.85
C TRP A 209 8.45 -0.27 -3.36
N CYS A 210 8.73 -0.54 -2.07
CA CYS A 210 9.97 -0.14 -1.38
C CYS A 210 10.71 -1.38 -0.80
N PRO A 211 11.29 -2.25 -1.65
CA PRO A 211 11.83 -3.54 -1.21
C PRO A 211 13.02 -3.41 -0.25
N ARG A 212 13.79 -2.31 -0.31
CA ARG A 212 14.97 -2.11 0.56
C ARG A 212 14.58 -1.95 2.04
N LEU A 213 13.35 -1.53 2.31
CA LEU A 213 12.85 -1.29 3.66
C LEU A 213 12.27 -2.54 4.31
N LEU A 214 12.01 -3.62 3.55
CA LEU A 214 11.35 -4.82 4.08
C LEU A 214 12.14 -5.44 5.24
N GLY A 215 13.46 -5.32 5.24
CA GLY A 215 14.33 -5.82 6.30
C GLY A 215 14.18 -5.09 7.64
N GLN A 216 13.66 -3.86 7.65
CA GLN A 216 13.52 -3.04 8.86
C GLN A 216 12.16 -3.22 9.56
N ILE A 217 11.18 -3.78 8.86
CA ILE A 217 9.87 -4.10 9.43
C ILE A 217 10.08 -5.21 10.47
N ASP A 218 9.40 -5.11 11.60
CA ASP A 218 9.32 -6.18 12.61
C ASP A 218 9.04 -7.52 11.94
N ALA A 219 9.75 -8.58 12.33
CA ALA A 219 9.74 -9.85 11.59
C ALA A 219 8.35 -10.49 11.51
N GLU A 220 7.55 -10.39 12.59
CA GLU A 220 6.21 -10.97 12.60
C GLU A 220 5.25 -10.13 11.72
N LEU A 221 5.34 -8.80 11.84
CA LEU A 221 4.53 -7.89 11.02
C LEU A 221 4.87 -8.04 9.54
N ARG A 222 6.16 -8.05 9.21
CA ARG A 222 6.69 -8.26 7.86
C ARG A 222 6.11 -9.51 7.26
N ASP A 223 6.27 -10.64 7.92
CA ASP A 223 5.87 -11.93 7.37
C ASP A 223 4.36 -12.03 7.16
N SER A 224 3.56 -11.44 8.07
CA SER A 224 2.11 -11.32 7.90
C SER A 224 1.75 -10.48 6.67
N LEU A 225 2.37 -9.31 6.50
CA LEU A 225 2.12 -8.41 5.38
C LEU A 225 2.55 -9.02 4.03
N LEU A 226 3.73 -9.65 3.98
CA LEU A 226 4.22 -10.32 2.79
C LEU A 226 3.37 -11.55 2.44
N GLY A 227 2.88 -12.28 3.43
CA GLY A 227 1.92 -13.37 3.24
C GLY A 227 0.60 -12.89 2.62
N GLN A 228 0.09 -11.73 3.06
CA GLN A 228 -1.10 -11.09 2.47
C GLN A 228 -0.84 -10.66 1.03
N LEU A 229 0.30 -10.02 0.75
CA LEU A 229 0.69 -9.63 -0.61
C LEU A 229 0.79 -10.85 -1.53
N MET A 230 1.44 -11.93 -1.09
CA MET A 230 1.56 -13.15 -1.89
C MET A 230 0.21 -13.80 -2.21
N GLY A 231 -0.73 -13.77 -1.26
CA GLY A 231 -2.07 -14.32 -1.44
C GLY A 231 -3.00 -13.43 -2.26
N GLY A 232 -2.83 -12.11 -2.20
CA GLY A 232 -3.69 -11.15 -2.89
C GLY A 232 -3.21 -10.71 -4.27
N LEU A 233 -1.92 -10.86 -4.59
CA LEU A 233 -1.38 -10.49 -5.89
C LEU A 233 -1.59 -11.59 -6.95
N PRO A 234 -2.08 -11.24 -8.15
CA PRO A 234 -2.12 -12.16 -9.29
C PRO A 234 -0.74 -12.75 -9.60
N ALA A 235 -0.71 -13.98 -10.14
CA ALA A 235 0.54 -14.69 -10.45
C ALA A 235 1.48 -13.91 -11.38
N GLY A 236 0.94 -13.13 -12.34
CA GLY A 236 1.72 -12.33 -13.30
C GLY A 236 2.09 -10.91 -12.83
N HIS A 237 1.78 -10.53 -11.59
CA HIS A 237 2.08 -9.17 -11.12
C HIS A 237 3.59 -8.97 -10.91
N ALA A 238 4.17 -7.87 -11.43
CA ALA A 238 5.62 -7.62 -11.41
C ALA A 238 6.24 -7.70 -10.00
N VAL A 239 5.60 -7.05 -9.01
CA VAL A 239 6.04 -7.09 -7.60
C VAL A 239 6.13 -8.51 -7.03
N ARG A 240 5.36 -9.48 -7.54
CA ARG A 240 5.43 -10.86 -7.07
C ARG A 240 6.78 -11.50 -7.38
N ALA A 241 7.36 -11.20 -8.55
CA ALA A 241 8.68 -11.68 -8.93
C ALA A 241 9.77 -11.04 -8.07
N GLU A 242 9.70 -9.72 -7.86
CA GLU A 242 10.63 -8.99 -7.00
C GLU A 242 10.57 -9.46 -5.54
N LEU A 243 9.36 -9.64 -5.01
CA LEU A 243 9.13 -10.17 -3.66
C LEU A 243 9.75 -11.57 -3.52
N ARG A 244 9.55 -12.45 -4.49
CA ARG A 244 10.16 -13.79 -4.47
C ARG A 244 11.69 -13.70 -4.49
N ALA A 245 12.26 -12.86 -5.35
CA ALA A 245 13.70 -12.66 -5.40
C ALA A 245 14.26 -12.14 -4.07
N TRP A 246 13.57 -11.19 -3.43
CA TRP A 246 13.94 -10.67 -2.11
C TRP A 246 13.88 -11.75 -1.02
N LEU A 247 12.83 -12.58 -1.02
CA LEU A 247 12.66 -13.69 -0.07
C LEU A 247 13.71 -14.80 -0.25
N GLN A 248 14.17 -15.03 -1.49
CA GLN A 248 15.19 -16.03 -1.81
C GLN A 248 16.62 -15.54 -1.53
N ALA A 249 16.90 -14.26 -1.80
CA ALA A 249 18.21 -13.67 -1.56
C ALA A 249 18.48 -13.37 -0.09
N GLY A 250 17.41 -13.22 0.71
CA GLY A 250 17.50 -12.83 2.10
C GLY A 250 18.02 -13.92 3.03
N THR A 251 18.75 -13.51 4.07
CA THR A 251 19.22 -14.40 5.17
C THR A 251 18.23 -14.43 6.34
N GLN A 252 17.11 -13.72 6.24
CA GLN A 252 16.11 -13.67 7.31
C GLN A 252 15.47 -15.03 7.55
N THR A 253 15.21 -15.33 8.83
CA THR A 253 14.36 -16.46 9.17
C THR A 253 12.92 -16.10 8.89
N LEU A 254 12.28 -16.88 8.01
CA LEU A 254 10.87 -16.74 7.68
C LEU A 254 10.01 -17.57 8.64
N SER A 255 8.88 -17.00 9.05
CA SER A 255 7.85 -17.67 9.82
C SER A 255 7.28 -18.86 9.07
N ILE A 256 6.79 -19.84 9.83
CA ILE A 256 6.18 -21.06 9.28
C ILE A 256 5.02 -20.75 8.31
N PRO A 257 4.09 -19.81 8.59
CA PRO A 257 3.03 -19.47 7.65
C PRO A 257 3.54 -18.95 6.30
N LEU A 258 4.54 -18.06 6.29
CA LEU A 258 5.09 -17.50 5.06
C LEU A 258 5.87 -18.56 4.26
N ARG A 259 6.64 -19.42 4.94
CA ARG A 259 7.30 -20.58 4.31
C ARG A 259 6.28 -21.52 3.65
N GLY A 260 5.16 -21.78 4.30
CA GLY A 260 4.06 -22.58 3.74
C GLY A 260 3.47 -21.97 2.48
N ARG A 261 3.26 -20.64 2.45
CA ARG A 261 2.76 -19.91 1.27
C ARG A 261 3.74 -19.95 0.10
N LEU A 262 5.04 -19.81 0.37
CA LEU A 262 6.10 -19.95 -0.64
C LEU A 262 6.14 -21.36 -1.21
N ALA A 263 6.09 -22.37 -0.34
CA ALA A 263 6.03 -23.76 -0.77
C ALA A 263 4.80 -24.03 -1.65
N GLU A 264 3.61 -23.56 -1.26
CA GLU A 264 2.39 -23.69 -2.08
C GLU A 264 2.56 -23.04 -3.46
N ALA A 265 3.13 -21.84 -3.52
CA ALA A 265 3.39 -21.15 -4.79
C ALA A 265 4.42 -21.89 -5.66
N ASP A 266 5.41 -22.55 -5.06
CA ASP A 266 6.40 -23.37 -5.76
C ASP A 266 5.79 -24.70 -6.25
N LEU A 267 4.90 -25.32 -5.46
CA LEU A 267 4.16 -26.51 -5.87
C LEU A 267 3.30 -26.23 -7.12
N LEU A 268 2.60 -25.10 -7.16
CA LEU A 268 1.80 -24.70 -8.33
C LEU A 268 2.67 -24.41 -9.56
N ALA A 269 3.90 -23.95 -9.35
CA ALA A 269 4.88 -23.73 -10.41
C ALA A 269 5.71 -24.99 -10.75
N LEU A 270 5.39 -26.13 -10.13
CA LEU A 270 6.12 -27.41 -10.21
C LEU A 270 7.62 -27.30 -9.87
N GLN A 271 8.01 -26.31 -9.07
CA GLN A 271 9.37 -26.10 -8.58
C GLN A 271 9.60 -26.89 -7.28
N LEU A 272 9.53 -28.22 -7.37
CA LEU A 272 9.38 -29.10 -6.19
C LEU A 272 10.59 -29.05 -5.24
N ASP A 273 11.80 -28.84 -5.74
CA ASP A 273 13.00 -28.76 -4.90
C ASP A 273 13.05 -27.43 -4.12
N SER A 274 12.53 -26.35 -4.70
CA SER A 274 12.35 -25.07 -4.00
C SER A 274 11.26 -25.17 -2.93
N ALA A 275 10.13 -25.81 -3.26
CA ALA A 275 9.08 -26.11 -2.28
C ALA A 275 9.61 -26.93 -1.09
N GLU A 276 10.44 -27.95 -1.36
CA GLU A 276 11.09 -28.76 -0.34
C GLU A 276 12.04 -27.93 0.54
N ALA A 277 12.85 -27.06 -0.05
CA ALA A 277 13.73 -26.17 0.69
C ALA A 277 12.93 -25.29 1.68
N HIS A 278 11.78 -24.75 1.27
CA HIS A 278 10.90 -23.98 2.14
C HIS A 278 10.27 -24.83 3.25
N LEU A 279 9.98 -26.10 3.02
CA LEU A 279 9.36 -27.00 3.99
C LEU A 279 10.36 -27.77 4.87
N ARG A 280 11.66 -27.65 4.62
CA ARG A 280 12.70 -28.38 5.35
C ARG A 280 12.59 -28.20 6.87
N GLY A 281 12.55 -29.32 7.60
CA GLY A 281 12.42 -29.34 9.06
C GLY A 281 11.02 -29.02 9.59
N LEU A 282 10.03 -28.84 8.71
CA LEU A 282 8.62 -28.74 9.09
C LEU A 282 7.96 -30.12 8.99
N ALA A 283 6.84 -30.26 9.68
CA ALA A 283 5.93 -31.40 9.58
C ALA A 283 4.51 -30.90 9.30
N GLY A 284 3.63 -31.79 8.84
CA GLY A 284 2.22 -31.51 8.65
C GLY A 284 1.79 -31.43 7.18
N PRO A 285 0.58 -30.89 6.92
CA PRO A 285 -0.09 -31.06 5.63
C PRO A 285 0.69 -30.55 4.42
N GLY A 286 1.50 -29.50 4.57
CA GLY A 286 2.33 -28.97 3.48
C GLY A 286 3.37 -29.97 2.97
N VAL A 287 3.98 -30.76 3.86
CA VAL A 287 4.95 -31.81 3.48
C VAL A 287 4.24 -32.98 2.77
N THR A 288 3.03 -33.32 3.23
CA THR A 288 2.18 -34.30 2.56
C THR A 288 1.79 -33.84 1.16
N LEU A 289 1.43 -32.56 1.00
CA LEU A 289 1.15 -31.98 -0.32
C LEU A 289 2.35 -32.06 -1.26
N LEU A 290 3.56 -31.71 -0.80
CA LEU A 290 4.78 -31.85 -1.61
C LEU A 290 4.97 -33.29 -2.11
N SER A 291 4.78 -34.27 -1.23
CA SER A 291 4.91 -35.69 -1.60
C SER A 291 3.84 -36.11 -2.64
N ALA A 292 2.59 -35.67 -2.43
CA ALA A 292 1.50 -35.90 -3.38
C ALA A 292 1.77 -35.25 -4.75
N THR A 293 2.29 -34.02 -4.77
CA THR A 293 2.66 -33.33 -6.00
C THR A 293 3.84 -34.00 -6.71
N ARG A 294 4.84 -34.53 -5.98
CA ARG A 294 5.92 -35.34 -6.58
C ARG A 294 5.37 -36.61 -7.26
N ALA A 295 4.44 -37.31 -6.61
CA ALA A 295 3.78 -38.47 -7.21
C ALA A 295 2.94 -38.07 -8.45
N PHE A 296 2.25 -36.93 -8.38
CA PHE A 296 1.50 -36.36 -9.50
C PHE A 296 2.41 -36.10 -10.71
N VAL A 297 3.51 -35.36 -10.53
CA VAL A 297 4.44 -35.07 -11.63
C VAL A 297 5.08 -36.35 -12.20
N ALA A 298 5.27 -37.38 -11.37
CA ALA A 298 5.80 -38.67 -11.80
C ALA A 298 4.75 -39.60 -12.46
N GLY A 299 3.52 -39.15 -12.65
CA GLY A 299 2.43 -39.95 -13.24
C GLY A 299 1.89 -41.05 -12.34
N ARG A 300 2.21 -41.04 -11.04
CA ARG A 300 1.72 -42.00 -10.05
C ARG A 300 0.39 -41.51 -9.46
N TRP A 301 -0.64 -41.51 -10.30
CA TRP A 301 -1.92 -40.84 -10.03
C TRP A 301 -2.64 -41.32 -8.76
N ALA A 302 -2.70 -42.63 -8.53
CA ALA A 302 -3.35 -43.21 -7.35
C ALA A 302 -2.61 -42.85 -6.03
N GLU A 303 -1.27 -42.85 -6.07
CA GLU A 303 -0.44 -42.40 -4.94
C GLU A 303 -0.65 -40.91 -4.67
N ALA A 304 -0.67 -40.10 -5.74
CA ALA A 304 -0.90 -38.66 -5.66
C ALA A 304 -2.28 -38.35 -5.04
N SER A 305 -3.36 -38.96 -5.53
CA SER A 305 -4.71 -38.72 -5.01
C SER A 305 -4.82 -39.10 -3.54
N ALA A 306 -4.26 -40.25 -3.14
CA ALA A 306 -4.24 -40.67 -1.73
C ALA A 306 -3.45 -39.68 -0.85
N GLY A 307 -2.32 -39.15 -1.34
CA GLY A 307 -1.55 -38.12 -0.65
C GLY A 307 -2.33 -36.81 -0.47
N PHE A 308 -3.01 -36.34 -1.52
CA PHE A 308 -3.87 -35.16 -1.44
C PHE A 308 -5.02 -35.35 -0.44
N GLU A 309 -5.70 -36.49 -0.44
CA GLU A 309 -6.76 -36.80 0.53
C GLU A 309 -6.25 -36.79 1.98
N ALA A 310 -5.06 -37.34 2.22
CA ALA A 310 -4.43 -37.31 3.53
C ALA A 310 -4.14 -35.88 4.00
N ALA A 311 -3.64 -35.02 3.10
CA ALA A 311 -3.41 -33.61 3.39
C ALA A 311 -4.72 -32.85 3.67
N ILE A 312 -5.75 -33.04 2.84
CA ILE A 312 -7.09 -32.45 3.01
C ILE A 312 -7.65 -32.83 4.39
N LYS A 313 -7.60 -34.12 4.75
CA LYS A 313 -8.08 -34.61 6.05
C LYS A 313 -7.36 -33.93 7.21
N ALA A 314 -6.03 -33.80 7.12
CA ALA A 314 -5.24 -33.14 8.15
C ALA A 314 -5.55 -31.64 8.26
N MET A 315 -5.78 -30.95 7.14
CA MET A 315 -6.14 -29.52 7.13
C MET A 315 -7.56 -29.25 7.68
N HIS A 316 -8.53 -30.13 7.40
CA HIS A 316 -9.85 -30.03 8.04
C HIS A 316 -9.77 -30.24 9.55
N ALA A 317 -8.94 -31.18 10.01
CA ALA A 317 -8.74 -31.42 11.43
C ALA A 317 -8.16 -30.19 12.15
N SER A 318 -7.21 -29.47 11.52
CA SER A 318 -6.61 -28.27 12.10
C SER A 318 -7.48 -27.02 11.99
N SER A 319 -8.21 -26.84 10.89
CA SER A 319 -9.00 -25.62 10.64
C SER A 319 -10.40 -25.64 11.25
N ARG A 320 -10.91 -26.82 11.63
CA ARG A 320 -12.32 -27.07 12.00
C ARG A 320 -13.33 -26.66 10.90
N SER A 321 -12.85 -26.32 9.70
CA SER A 321 -13.68 -26.06 8.54
C SER A 321 -13.95 -27.38 7.81
N ARG A 322 -15.14 -27.51 7.21
CA ARG A 322 -15.51 -28.65 6.36
C ARG A 322 -15.25 -28.39 4.86
N ARG A 323 -14.82 -27.20 4.49
CA ARG A 323 -14.52 -26.77 3.10
C ARG A 323 -13.28 -25.89 3.06
N GLY A 324 -12.70 -25.70 1.87
CA GLY A 324 -11.56 -24.83 1.65
C GLY A 324 -10.30 -25.31 2.36
N ALA A 325 -10.13 -26.64 2.48
CA ALA A 325 -8.87 -27.20 2.97
C ALA A 325 -7.72 -26.81 2.04
N LEU A 326 -7.93 -26.91 0.72
CA LEU A 326 -6.99 -26.50 -0.30
C LEU A 326 -7.49 -25.25 -1.02
N SER A 327 -6.56 -24.44 -1.51
CA SER A 327 -6.87 -23.46 -2.53
C SER A 327 -7.39 -24.17 -3.79
N LEU A 328 -8.23 -23.48 -4.58
CA LEU A 328 -8.73 -24.03 -5.83
C LEU A 328 -7.58 -24.48 -6.73
N ASP A 329 -6.50 -23.71 -6.80
CA ASP A 329 -5.36 -24.02 -7.68
C ASP A 329 -4.66 -25.32 -7.29
N ILE A 330 -4.42 -25.56 -6.00
CA ILE A 330 -3.82 -26.83 -5.54
C ILE A 330 -4.81 -27.98 -5.73
N ALA A 331 -6.09 -27.74 -5.43
CA ALA A 331 -7.11 -28.77 -5.56
C ALA A 331 -7.34 -29.24 -7.00
N ARG A 332 -7.03 -28.42 -8.00
CA ARG A 332 -7.03 -28.85 -9.41
C ARG A 332 -6.05 -30.00 -9.64
N LEU A 333 -4.87 -30.00 -9.00
CA LEU A 333 -3.91 -31.11 -9.10
C LEU A 333 -4.50 -32.40 -8.52
N TYR A 334 -5.22 -32.30 -7.40
CA TYR A 334 -5.94 -33.42 -6.82
C TYR A 334 -7.04 -33.95 -7.76
N LEU A 335 -7.90 -33.08 -8.29
CA LEU A 335 -8.94 -33.46 -9.24
C LEU A 335 -8.34 -34.15 -10.48
N LEU A 336 -7.29 -33.57 -11.06
CA LEU A 336 -6.59 -34.17 -12.21
C LEU A 336 -5.98 -35.53 -11.87
N SER A 337 -5.44 -35.71 -10.65
CA SER A 337 -4.89 -37.00 -10.21
C SER A 337 -5.96 -38.09 -10.13
N LEU A 338 -7.21 -37.73 -9.81
CA LEU A 338 -8.33 -38.68 -9.82
C LEU A 338 -8.82 -38.96 -11.24
N LEU A 339 -8.91 -37.93 -12.09
CA LEU A 339 -9.37 -38.06 -13.47
C LEU A 339 -8.40 -38.81 -14.37
N ALA A 340 -7.10 -38.75 -14.06
CA ALA A 340 -6.07 -39.49 -14.78
C ALA A 340 -6.06 -40.99 -14.45
N GLN A 341 -6.81 -41.45 -13.43
CA GLN A 341 -6.99 -42.86 -13.15
C GLN A 341 -8.07 -43.41 -14.08
N ASP A 342 -7.83 -44.56 -14.71
CA ASP A 342 -8.85 -45.28 -15.48
C ASP A 342 -9.79 -46.06 -14.53
N ASP A 343 -10.43 -45.33 -13.62
CA ASP A 343 -11.34 -45.86 -12.61
C ASP A 343 -12.58 -44.95 -12.49
N PRO A 344 -13.77 -45.41 -12.90
CA PRO A 344 -15.01 -44.65 -12.76
C PRO A 344 -15.30 -44.20 -11.32
N LYS A 345 -14.82 -44.93 -10.30
CA LYS A 345 -14.98 -44.52 -8.89
C LYS A 345 -14.15 -43.28 -8.57
N ALA A 346 -12.93 -43.19 -9.11
CA ALA A 346 -12.07 -42.02 -8.95
C ALA A 346 -12.71 -40.78 -9.59
N TRP A 347 -13.33 -40.91 -10.77
CA TRP A 347 -14.04 -39.81 -11.42
C TRP A 347 -15.27 -39.35 -10.63
N ALA A 348 -16.06 -40.30 -10.12
CA ALA A 348 -17.19 -39.99 -9.25
C ALA A 348 -16.75 -39.27 -7.97
N GLN A 349 -15.60 -39.67 -7.40
CA GLN A 349 -14.99 -39.02 -6.24
C GLN A 349 -14.53 -37.58 -6.56
N ALA A 350 -13.91 -37.36 -7.71
CA ALA A 350 -13.49 -36.03 -8.16
C ALA A 350 -14.70 -35.08 -8.28
N ARG A 351 -15.77 -35.55 -8.92
CA ARG A 351 -17.03 -34.79 -9.04
C ARG A 351 -17.64 -34.48 -7.67
N LYS A 352 -17.70 -35.48 -6.78
CA LYS A 352 -18.23 -35.31 -5.42
C LYS A 352 -17.45 -34.27 -4.63
N TYR A 353 -16.13 -34.26 -4.76
CA TYR A 353 -15.28 -33.27 -4.11
C TYR A 353 -15.59 -31.85 -4.63
N ALA A 354 -15.66 -31.65 -5.96
CA ALA A 354 -16.00 -30.36 -6.55
C ALA A 354 -17.38 -29.83 -6.10
N ILE A 355 -18.39 -30.70 -6.02
CA ILE A 355 -19.72 -30.37 -5.49
C ILE A 355 -19.62 -29.96 -4.02
N ALA A 356 -18.90 -30.72 -3.20
CA ALA A 356 -18.75 -30.42 -1.77
C ALA A 356 -18.07 -29.05 -1.53
N GLU A 357 -17.00 -28.74 -2.27
CA GLU A 357 -16.29 -27.47 -2.17
C GLU A 357 -17.13 -26.27 -2.64
N SER A 358 -17.99 -26.46 -3.65
CA SER A 358 -18.92 -25.41 -4.09
C SER A 358 -19.88 -24.93 -2.99
N GLY A 359 -20.21 -25.80 -2.03
CA GLY A 359 -21.22 -25.52 -1.00
C GLY A 359 -22.67 -25.62 -1.47
N SER A 360 -22.91 -25.98 -2.73
CA SER A 360 -24.24 -26.21 -3.30
C SER A 360 -24.41 -27.67 -3.71
N ARG A 361 -25.61 -28.21 -3.56
CA ARG A 361 -25.97 -29.53 -4.12
C ARG A 361 -26.13 -29.48 -5.65
N SER A 362 -26.36 -28.29 -6.19
CA SER A 362 -26.52 -28.02 -7.62
C SER A 362 -25.66 -26.80 -7.99
N PRO A 363 -24.33 -26.94 -8.04
CA PRO A 363 -23.44 -25.83 -8.37
C PRO A 363 -23.68 -25.34 -9.80
N THR A 364 -23.52 -24.05 -10.05
CA THR A 364 -23.69 -23.46 -11.39
C THR A 364 -22.41 -23.62 -12.20
N ALA A 365 -22.50 -23.80 -13.52
CA ALA A 365 -21.31 -23.91 -14.38
C ALA A 365 -20.49 -22.60 -14.49
N TYR A 366 -21.03 -21.49 -13.99
CA TYR A 366 -20.38 -20.17 -13.99
C TYR A 366 -19.48 -19.92 -12.77
N GLU A 367 -19.56 -20.79 -11.76
CA GLU A 367 -18.68 -20.74 -10.59
C GLU A 367 -17.51 -21.69 -10.74
N ALA A 368 -16.36 -21.33 -10.17
CA ALA A 368 -15.11 -22.04 -10.39
C ALA A 368 -15.16 -23.53 -10.02
N TRP A 369 -15.84 -23.89 -8.91
CA TRP A 369 -16.05 -25.29 -8.51
C TRP A 369 -17.16 -25.99 -9.31
N GLY A 370 -18.19 -25.24 -9.71
CA GLY A 370 -19.25 -25.80 -10.53
C GLY A 370 -18.78 -26.16 -11.93
N LEU A 371 -17.88 -25.38 -12.53
CA LEU A 371 -17.22 -25.73 -13.79
C LEU A 371 -16.59 -27.13 -13.74
N TRP A 372 -15.88 -27.46 -12.65
CA TRP A 372 -15.31 -28.80 -12.45
C TRP A 372 -16.40 -29.87 -12.25
N ALA A 373 -17.42 -29.60 -11.42
CA ALA A 373 -18.49 -30.56 -11.17
C ALA A 373 -19.29 -30.93 -12.44
N HIS A 374 -19.49 -29.97 -13.34
CA HIS A 374 -20.15 -30.16 -14.65
C HIS A 374 -19.20 -30.70 -15.72
N GLY A 375 -17.91 -30.35 -15.70
CA GLY A 375 -16.95 -30.87 -16.68
C GLY A 375 -16.60 -32.34 -16.48
N ILE A 376 -16.74 -32.86 -15.24
CA ILE A 376 -16.44 -34.26 -14.90
C ILE A 376 -17.65 -35.18 -15.11
N GLY A 377 -18.86 -34.70 -14.83
CA GLY A 377 -20.09 -35.51 -14.87
C GLY A 377 -20.86 -35.32 -16.16
#